data_AF-A0A1X1IBW1-F1
#
_entry.id   AF-A0A1X1IBW1-F1
#
_cell.length_a   1.000
_cell.length_b   1.000
_cell.length_c   1.000
_cell.angle_alpha   90.00
_cell.angle_beta   90.00
_cell.angle_gamma   90.00
#
_symmetry.space_group_name_H-M   'P 1'
#
loop_
_entity.id
_entity.type
_entity.pdbx_description
1 polymer ?
#
loop_
_entity_poly.entity_id
_entity_poly.type
_entity_poly.pdbx_seq_one_letter_code
_entity_poly.pdbx_strand_id
1 'polypeptide(L)'
;TEEIPYASRTENNADLAEGTRNVKQAGVKGTKTITWDITLTDGKETARTKKSEKVTKEPVEEIIEVGTKKTGVETKETVTVEEKVAFKEETKVDPALDKGQTRVEEGEEGIDEVTYEVTKVDGVEKSRKEVSRKTKKAAKNKITYTGSKAVVTTKEVTKTEEVAFQTREVENALLAEGVRRVKTAGQKGVRTIVETVTYTDGVETGRVEKSNTITTPAVDEVVEVGTKKVVAPVVTTKEETKTEDVTFQTKEVTNPDLPEGTRVVKTAGKKGVRTIVETVTYTDGKETGREVKSNTITTPAVDEVVEVGTKKVVAPVVTTKEETKTEDVAFQTKEVTNPDLPEGSRQVKTAGKKGVRTIVETVTYTDGVETGRVEKSNTITTPAVDEVVEVGTKKDTVTTGNQAESTKKEETASQDKKVLPSTGTASTSLLSMIGLFIAGLVGFVVRKKD
;
A
#
# COMPACT_ATOMS: atom_id res chain seq x y z
N THR A 1 126.28 76.87 117.71
CA THR A 1 125.14 76.60 116.80
C THR A 1 124.84 75.12 116.84
N GLU A 2 123.62 74.74 116.47
CA GLU A 2 123.10 73.37 116.39
C GLU A 2 122.35 73.22 115.06
N GLU A 3 122.30 72.02 114.49
CA GLU A 3 121.60 71.76 113.22
C GLU A 3 120.11 71.46 113.42
N ILE A 4 119.32 71.62 112.35
CA ILE A 4 117.91 71.23 112.27
C ILE A 4 117.77 70.25 111.09
N PRO A 5 117.26 69.02 111.29
CA PRO A 5 117.09 68.06 110.20
C PRO A 5 116.02 68.51 109.19
N TYR A 6 116.08 67.97 107.98
CA TYR A 6 115.05 68.14 106.95
C TYR A 6 114.11 66.94 106.86
N ALA A 7 112.93 67.14 106.30
CA ALA A 7 112.00 66.07 105.93
C ALA A 7 112.20 65.66 104.45
N SER A 8 111.72 64.47 104.08
CA SER A 8 111.74 63.99 102.69
C SER A 8 110.36 63.47 102.26
N ARG A 9 110.04 63.63 100.97
CA ARG A 9 108.75 63.23 100.37
C ARG A 9 108.93 62.64 98.97
N THR A 10 107.99 61.80 98.54
CA THR A 10 107.98 61.18 97.20
C THR A 10 106.87 61.70 96.29
N GLU A 11 107.17 61.83 95.00
CA GLU A 11 106.23 62.19 93.92
C GLU A 11 106.24 61.11 92.83
N ASN A 12 105.12 60.88 92.14
CA ASN A 12 105.06 59.91 91.04
C ASN A 12 105.39 60.60 89.70
N ASN A 13 106.22 59.98 88.87
CA ASN A 13 106.61 60.47 87.54
C ASN A 13 106.24 59.43 86.46
N ALA A 14 105.39 59.82 85.51
CA ALA A 14 104.85 58.95 84.46
C ALA A 14 105.79 58.75 83.26
N ASP A 15 106.90 59.48 83.18
CA ASP A 15 107.92 59.32 82.14
C ASP A 15 109.07 58.41 82.55
N LEU A 16 109.34 58.31 83.86
CA LEU A 16 110.28 57.36 84.44
C LEU A 16 109.69 55.93 84.47
N ALA A 17 110.51 54.93 84.14
CA ALA A 17 110.13 53.52 84.11
C ALA A 17 109.72 53.00 85.50
N GLU A 18 108.72 52.11 85.55
CA GLU A 18 108.21 51.56 86.82
C GLU A 18 109.33 50.97 87.69
N GLY A 19 109.41 51.41 88.95
CA GLY A 19 110.44 50.98 89.91
C GLY A 19 111.73 51.80 89.92
N THR A 20 111.96 52.71 88.96
CA THR A 20 113.09 53.66 89.02
C THR A 20 112.83 54.80 90.01
N ARG A 21 113.89 55.43 90.53
CA ARG A 21 113.81 56.61 91.42
C ARG A 21 114.81 57.69 91.01
N ASN A 22 114.45 58.95 91.18
CA ASN A 22 115.26 60.13 90.85
C ASN A 22 115.14 61.20 91.96
N VAL A 23 116.22 61.90 92.31
CA VAL A 23 116.17 62.99 93.31
C VAL A 23 115.91 64.31 92.58
N LYS A 24 114.72 64.89 92.80
CA LYS A 24 114.24 66.14 92.20
C LYS A 24 114.75 67.37 92.95
N GLN A 25 114.85 67.26 94.27
CA GLN A 25 115.41 68.27 95.16
C GLN A 25 116.15 67.56 96.29
N ALA A 26 117.41 67.92 96.55
CA ALA A 26 118.17 67.38 97.67
C ALA A 26 117.86 68.16 98.95
N GLY A 27 117.71 67.44 100.07
CA GLY A 27 117.42 68.07 101.35
C GLY A 27 118.63 68.77 101.97
N VAL A 28 118.39 69.89 102.67
CA VAL A 28 119.44 70.70 103.30
C VAL A 28 119.07 71.01 104.75
N LYS A 29 119.98 70.76 105.69
CA LYS A 29 119.74 71.04 107.11
C LYS A 29 119.64 72.53 107.40
N GLY A 30 118.77 72.88 108.34
CA GLY A 30 118.72 74.19 108.98
C GLY A 30 119.76 74.33 110.09
N THR A 31 119.83 75.50 110.71
CA THR A 31 120.68 75.76 111.89
C THR A 31 120.00 76.71 112.87
N LYS A 32 120.37 76.60 114.15
CA LYS A 32 120.01 77.54 115.21
C LYS A 32 121.20 77.94 116.08
N THR A 33 121.18 79.16 116.57
CA THR A 33 122.14 79.68 117.57
C THR A 33 121.55 79.53 118.96
N ILE A 34 122.37 79.11 119.93
CA ILE A 34 122.02 79.02 121.35
C ILE A 34 123.01 79.86 122.14
N THR A 35 122.49 80.76 122.96
CA THR A 35 123.29 81.62 123.85
C THR A 35 123.21 81.07 125.27
N TRP A 36 124.34 81.04 125.97
CA TRP A 36 124.48 80.55 127.34
C TRP A 36 125.06 81.64 128.23
N ASP A 37 124.53 81.81 129.43
CA ASP A 37 125.23 82.50 130.52
C ASP A 37 126.11 81.48 131.24
N ILE A 38 127.28 81.91 131.71
CA ILE A 38 128.32 81.05 132.30
C ILE A 38 128.80 81.64 133.62
N THR A 39 128.83 80.82 134.67
CA THR A 39 129.34 81.17 135.99
C THR A 39 130.71 80.55 136.21
N LEU A 40 131.65 81.38 136.66
CA LEU A 40 133.05 81.02 136.90
C LEU A 40 133.37 81.11 138.40
N THR A 41 134.27 80.24 138.88
CA THR A 41 134.82 80.30 140.25
C THR A 41 136.27 79.85 140.19
N ASP A 42 137.19 80.60 140.82
CA ASP A 42 138.65 80.41 140.72
C ASP A 42 139.16 80.18 139.28
N GLY A 43 138.60 80.94 138.34
CA GLY A 43 138.94 80.89 136.91
C GLY A 43 138.37 79.70 136.12
N LYS A 44 137.54 78.84 136.73
CA LYS A 44 137.00 77.62 136.10
C LYS A 44 135.46 77.66 136.02
N GLU A 45 134.90 77.09 134.95
CA GLU A 45 133.44 77.03 134.73
C GLU A 45 132.80 76.06 135.74
N THR A 46 131.88 76.58 136.56
CA THR A 46 131.16 75.81 137.59
C THR A 46 129.68 75.61 137.26
N ALA A 47 129.09 76.49 136.44
CA ALA A 47 127.73 76.31 135.91
C ALA A 47 127.56 77.05 134.57
N ARG A 48 126.64 76.53 133.74
CA ARG A 48 126.12 77.22 132.55
C ARG A 48 124.60 77.09 132.48
N THR A 49 123.92 78.16 132.07
CA THR A 49 122.47 78.18 131.89
C THR A 49 122.11 78.73 130.52
N LYS A 50 121.05 78.21 129.90
CA LYS A 50 120.65 78.56 128.54
C LYS A 50 119.85 79.88 128.59
N LYS A 51 120.37 80.93 127.97
CA LYS A 51 119.78 82.27 127.96
C LYS A 51 118.72 82.43 126.87
N SER A 52 118.99 81.88 125.67
CA SER A 52 118.07 81.92 124.53
C SER A 52 118.47 80.92 123.44
N GLU A 53 117.55 80.61 122.53
CA GLU A 53 117.89 80.08 121.21
C GLU A 53 117.11 80.81 120.10
N LYS A 54 117.67 80.81 118.89
CA LYS A 54 117.04 81.37 117.68
C LYS A 54 117.44 80.56 116.44
N VAL A 55 116.47 80.16 115.63
CA VAL A 55 116.72 79.58 114.30
C VAL A 55 117.36 80.63 113.39
N THR A 56 118.48 80.27 112.77
CA THR A 56 119.28 81.12 111.87
C THR A 56 119.17 80.69 110.40
N LYS A 57 118.75 79.45 110.14
CA LYS A 57 118.42 78.95 108.80
C LYS A 57 117.40 77.83 108.93
N GLU A 58 116.35 77.83 108.12
CA GLU A 58 115.39 76.73 108.05
C GLU A 58 115.91 75.56 107.21
N PRO A 59 115.46 74.32 107.47
CA PRO A 59 115.74 73.18 106.60
C PRO A 59 114.97 73.27 105.27
N VAL A 60 115.51 72.66 104.22
CA VAL A 60 114.88 72.48 102.90
C VAL A 60 114.58 70.99 102.70
N GLU A 61 113.37 70.65 102.29
CA GLU A 61 112.96 69.24 102.10
C GLU A 61 113.65 68.56 100.91
N GLU A 62 113.77 67.24 101.01
CA GLU A 62 114.18 66.37 99.91
C GLU A 62 112.95 65.83 99.15
N ILE A 63 113.01 65.84 97.82
CA ILE A 63 111.92 65.36 96.95
C ILE A 63 112.46 64.27 96.02
N ILE A 64 111.86 63.09 96.07
CA ILE A 64 112.25 61.92 95.26
C ILE A 64 111.10 61.55 94.32
N GLU A 65 111.35 61.59 93.01
CA GLU A 65 110.42 61.06 92.02
C GLU A 65 110.55 59.54 91.89
N VAL A 66 109.43 58.84 91.74
CA VAL A 66 109.37 57.40 91.47
C VAL A 66 108.64 57.13 90.16
N GLY A 67 109.22 56.26 89.32
CA GLY A 67 108.70 55.97 87.99
C GLY A 67 107.47 55.05 88.01
N THR A 68 106.56 55.26 87.07
CA THR A 68 105.31 54.48 86.90
C THR A 68 105.04 54.01 85.46
N LYS A 69 105.95 54.24 84.53
CA LYS A 69 105.78 53.89 83.10
C LYS A 69 105.99 52.40 82.86
N LYS A 70 104.97 51.73 82.32
CA LYS A 70 105.00 50.31 81.91
C LYS A 70 105.31 50.16 80.43
N THR A 71 106.09 49.14 80.09
CA THR A 71 106.33 48.67 78.71
C THR A 71 105.57 47.36 78.51
N GLY A 72 104.74 47.30 77.46
CA GLY A 72 104.01 46.08 77.11
C GLY A 72 104.91 44.92 76.71
N VAL A 73 104.44 43.69 76.91
CA VAL A 73 105.21 42.47 76.64
C VAL A 73 104.71 41.80 75.37
N GLU A 74 105.62 41.63 74.40
CA GLU A 74 105.37 40.80 73.22
C GLU A 74 105.64 39.33 73.55
N THR A 75 104.70 38.46 73.21
CA THR A 75 104.84 37.00 73.37
C THR A 75 104.46 36.28 72.08
N LYS A 76 105.04 35.09 71.89
CA LYS A 76 104.77 34.22 70.75
C LYS A 76 104.34 32.84 71.24
N GLU A 77 103.32 32.30 70.60
CA GLU A 77 102.81 30.95 70.86
C GLU A 77 102.48 30.23 69.55
N THR A 78 102.45 28.90 69.58
CA THR A 78 102.03 28.07 68.46
C THR A 78 100.59 27.60 68.66
N VAL A 79 99.69 27.95 67.75
CA VAL A 79 98.28 27.53 67.76
C VAL A 79 98.00 26.62 66.58
N THR A 80 97.52 25.40 66.85
CA THR A 80 97.01 24.49 65.82
C THR A 80 95.51 24.69 65.61
N VAL A 81 95.08 24.71 64.36
CA VAL A 81 93.67 24.83 63.95
C VAL A 81 93.38 23.78 62.88
N GLU A 82 92.17 23.22 62.89
CA GLU A 82 91.70 22.36 61.80
C GLU A 82 90.91 23.19 60.77
N GLU A 83 91.45 23.30 59.56
CA GLU A 83 90.82 24.00 58.44
C GLU A 83 90.14 23.00 57.50
N LYS A 84 88.93 23.34 57.04
CA LYS A 84 88.17 22.52 56.09
C LYS A 84 88.73 22.68 54.67
N VAL A 85 89.03 21.57 54.02
CA VAL A 85 89.41 21.51 52.60
C VAL A 85 88.18 21.15 51.79
N ALA A 86 87.68 22.09 50.98
CA ALA A 86 86.53 21.86 50.11
C ALA A 86 86.82 20.73 49.09
N PHE A 87 85.84 19.85 48.91
CA PHE A 87 85.88 18.87 47.82
C PHE A 87 85.55 19.52 46.46
N LYS A 88 85.88 18.85 45.36
CA LYS A 88 85.47 19.25 44.02
C LYS A 88 84.28 18.41 43.56
N GLU A 89 83.47 18.98 42.68
CA GLU A 89 82.43 18.23 41.97
C GLU A 89 82.98 17.72 40.64
N GLU A 90 82.64 16.49 40.27
CA GLU A 90 83.07 15.83 39.04
C GLU A 90 81.88 15.13 38.38
N THR A 91 81.76 15.22 37.05
CA THR A 91 80.71 14.51 36.29
C THR A 91 81.34 13.40 35.47
N LYS A 92 80.80 12.18 35.58
CA LYS A 92 81.24 10.99 34.84
C LYS A 92 80.09 10.39 34.06
N VAL A 93 80.38 9.78 32.92
CA VAL A 93 79.39 9.01 32.16
C VAL A 93 79.41 7.57 32.65
N ASP A 94 78.24 7.00 32.93
CA ASP A 94 78.05 5.60 33.33
C ASP A 94 77.32 4.83 32.22
N PRO A 95 78.01 3.94 31.48
CA PRO A 95 77.41 3.10 30.44
C PRO A 95 76.45 2.01 30.95
N ALA A 96 76.36 1.77 32.26
CA ALA A 96 75.38 0.85 32.85
C ALA A 96 74.08 1.55 33.28
N LEU A 97 74.11 2.88 33.48
CA LEU A 97 72.97 3.69 33.91
C LEU A 97 72.17 4.20 32.71
N ASP A 98 70.84 4.16 32.80
CA ASP A 98 69.93 4.53 31.72
C ASP A 98 69.99 6.03 31.38
N LYS A 99 69.92 6.34 30.08
CA LYS A 99 70.07 7.69 29.54
C LYS A 99 69.07 8.67 30.16
N GLY A 100 69.60 9.72 30.79
CA GLY A 100 68.81 10.72 31.50
C GLY A 100 68.57 10.42 32.99
N GLN A 101 68.94 9.23 33.49
CA GLN A 101 69.09 9.00 34.93
C GLN A 101 70.43 9.52 35.43
N THR A 102 70.47 9.84 36.73
CA THR A 102 71.69 10.27 37.44
C THR A 102 71.85 9.49 38.74
N ARG A 103 73.10 9.17 39.09
CA ARG A 103 73.50 8.57 40.38
C ARG A 103 74.59 9.45 41.00
N VAL A 104 74.45 9.79 42.28
CA VAL A 104 75.41 10.67 42.97
C VAL A 104 76.16 9.87 44.04
N GLU A 105 77.49 9.93 43.99
CA GLU A 105 78.37 9.58 45.10
C GLU A 105 78.73 10.89 45.82
N GLU A 106 78.26 11.06 47.06
CA GLU A 106 78.39 12.32 47.79
C GLU A 106 79.83 12.62 48.22
N GLY A 107 80.17 13.91 48.19
CA GLY A 107 81.50 14.40 48.55
C GLY A 107 81.71 14.45 50.06
N GLU A 108 82.97 14.39 50.48
CA GLU A 108 83.37 14.63 51.85
C GLU A 108 84.43 15.72 51.91
N GLU A 109 84.22 16.71 52.77
CA GLU A 109 85.26 17.70 53.08
C GLU A 109 86.50 17.02 53.66
N GLY A 110 87.66 17.51 53.25
CA GLY A 110 88.94 17.20 53.86
C GLY A 110 89.23 18.10 55.06
N ILE A 111 90.30 17.80 55.77
CA ILE A 111 90.75 18.53 56.96
C ILE A 111 92.27 18.69 56.87
N ASP A 112 92.74 19.93 56.86
CA ASP A 112 94.14 20.29 57.09
C ASP A 112 94.33 20.69 58.56
N GLU A 113 95.34 20.13 59.21
CA GLU A 113 95.89 20.65 60.47
C GLU A 113 96.91 21.73 60.13
N VAL A 114 96.62 22.98 60.50
CA VAL A 114 97.45 24.15 60.20
C VAL A 114 98.00 24.73 61.50
N THR A 115 99.33 24.88 61.56
CA THR A 115 100.04 25.43 62.72
C THR A 115 100.42 26.88 62.45
N TYR A 116 99.95 27.78 63.32
CA TYR A 116 100.26 29.20 63.26
C TYR A 116 101.21 29.61 64.39
N GLU A 117 102.24 30.39 64.07
CA GLU A 117 102.91 31.25 65.06
C GLU A 117 102.04 32.49 65.23
N VAL A 118 101.51 32.69 66.44
CA VAL A 118 100.67 33.82 66.81
C VAL A 118 101.50 34.77 67.67
N THR A 119 101.61 36.03 67.23
CA THR A 119 102.30 37.09 67.97
C THR A 119 101.27 37.93 68.71
N LYS A 120 101.41 38.01 70.04
CA LYS A 120 100.54 38.75 70.94
C LYS A 120 101.30 39.89 71.59
N VAL A 121 100.63 41.02 71.81
CA VAL A 121 101.12 42.11 72.66
C VAL A 121 100.09 42.32 73.75
N ASP A 122 100.53 42.25 75.01
CA ASP A 122 99.67 42.35 76.20
C ASP A 122 98.45 41.40 76.16
N GLY A 123 98.67 40.20 75.63
CA GLY A 123 97.66 39.13 75.50
C GLY A 123 96.77 39.20 74.25
N VAL A 124 96.80 40.29 73.48
CA VAL A 124 95.97 40.48 72.28
C VAL A 124 96.73 40.09 71.01
N GLU A 125 96.14 39.24 70.15
CA GLU A 125 96.70 38.87 68.85
C GLU A 125 96.91 40.11 67.97
N LYS A 126 98.15 40.30 67.49
CA LYS A 126 98.53 41.36 66.53
C LYS A 126 98.75 40.80 65.13
N SER A 127 99.25 39.58 65.03
CA SER A 127 99.46 38.87 63.77
C SER A 127 99.58 37.36 63.99
N ARG A 128 99.28 36.60 62.94
CA ARG A 128 99.52 35.17 62.84
C ARG A 128 100.24 34.86 61.54
N LYS A 129 101.10 33.84 61.54
CA LYS A 129 101.80 33.34 60.36
C LYS A 129 101.68 31.83 60.28
N GLU A 130 101.29 31.29 59.13
CA GLU A 130 101.33 29.85 58.87
C GLU A 130 102.78 29.35 58.90
N VAL A 131 103.04 28.33 59.73
CA VAL A 131 104.37 27.70 59.91
C VAL A 131 104.39 26.32 59.24
N SER A 132 103.29 25.58 59.34
CA SER A 132 103.13 24.27 58.70
C SER A 132 101.66 23.95 58.45
N ARG A 133 101.42 23.09 57.45
CA ARG A 133 100.11 22.59 57.04
C ARG A 133 100.24 21.10 56.75
N LYS A 134 99.30 20.31 57.27
CA LYS A 134 99.31 18.84 57.17
C LYS A 134 97.89 18.32 57.00
N THR A 135 97.60 17.75 55.83
CA THR A 135 96.31 17.11 55.58
C THR A 135 96.12 15.90 56.50
N LYS A 136 95.15 16.01 57.43
CA LYS A 136 94.67 14.90 58.28
C LYS A 136 93.71 14.01 57.51
N LYS A 137 92.87 14.62 56.67
CA LYS A 137 91.86 13.94 55.86
C LYS A 137 91.85 14.54 54.45
N ALA A 138 92.13 13.73 53.44
CA ALA A 138 91.94 14.16 52.05
C ALA A 138 90.45 14.34 51.75
N ALA A 139 90.11 15.40 51.01
CA ALA A 139 88.74 15.60 50.53
C ALA A 139 88.36 14.54 49.50
N LYS A 140 87.13 14.01 49.57
CA LYS A 140 86.57 13.12 48.55
C LYS A 140 85.68 13.94 47.64
N ASN A 141 85.95 13.93 46.34
CA ASN A 141 85.11 14.62 45.36
C ASN A 141 83.68 14.06 45.36
N LYS A 142 82.70 14.94 45.15
CA LYS A 142 81.34 14.55 44.83
C LYS A 142 81.28 14.16 43.36
N ILE A 143 80.81 12.94 43.06
CA ILE A 143 80.79 12.43 41.68
C ILE A 143 79.35 12.21 41.24
N THR A 144 78.92 12.96 40.22
CA THR A 144 77.64 12.77 39.55
C THR A 144 77.85 11.90 38.31
N TYR A 145 77.26 10.71 38.33
CA TYR A 145 77.23 9.78 37.20
C TYR A 145 75.99 10.07 36.36
N THR A 146 76.17 10.37 35.07
CA THR A 146 75.09 10.54 34.09
C THR A 146 74.99 9.29 33.22
N GLY A 147 73.78 8.75 33.08
CA GLY A 147 73.56 7.55 32.30
C GLY A 147 73.71 7.77 30.79
N SER A 148 74.30 6.78 30.10
CA SER A 148 74.40 6.75 28.63
C SER A 148 73.86 5.46 27.99
N LYS A 149 73.37 4.50 28.78
CA LYS A 149 72.69 3.30 28.27
C LYS A 149 71.39 3.70 27.59
N ALA A 150 71.28 3.42 26.29
CA ALA A 150 70.12 3.80 25.50
C ALA A 150 68.85 3.10 26.02
N VAL A 151 67.77 3.86 26.19
CA VAL A 151 66.53 3.38 26.78
C VAL A 151 65.67 2.76 25.68
N VAL A 152 65.50 1.43 25.73
CA VAL A 152 64.65 0.69 24.78
C VAL A 152 63.28 0.42 25.41
N THR A 153 62.22 0.82 24.72
CA THR A 153 60.83 0.53 25.09
C THR A 153 60.07 -0.06 23.91
N THR A 154 58.99 -0.79 24.19
CA THR A 154 58.10 -1.33 23.16
C THR A 154 56.66 -0.91 23.41
N LYS A 155 55.89 -0.79 22.33
CA LYS A 155 54.46 -0.47 22.34
C LYS A 155 53.74 -1.30 21.29
N GLU A 156 52.59 -1.85 21.64
CA GLU A 156 51.69 -2.48 20.67
C GLU A 156 50.81 -1.42 19.99
N VAL A 157 50.68 -1.54 18.67
CA VAL A 157 49.84 -0.68 17.85
C VAL A 157 48.91 -1.58 17.02
N THR A 158 47.62 -1.29 17.06
CA THR A 158 46.60 -2.07 16.34
C THR A 158 46.11 -1.29 15.13
N LYS A 159 46.17 -1.92 13.96
CA LYS A 159 45.64 -1.43 12.68
C LYS A 159 44.50 -2.35 12.23
N THR A 160 43.47 -1.78 11.62
CA THR A 160 42.42 -2.55 10.93
C THR A 160 42.43 -2.24 9.43
N GLU A 161 42.12 -3.24 8.61
CA GLU A 161 41.91 -3.08 7.17
C GLU A 161 40.70 -3.91 6.73
N GLU A 162 39.99 -3.45 5.71
CA GLU A 162 38.83 -4.18 5.17
C GLU A 162 39.25 -5.45 4.42
N VAL A 163 38.38 -6.45 4.39
CA VAL A 163 38.49 -7.65 3.55
C VAL A 163 37.30 -7.65 2.59
N ALA A 164 37.56 -7.63 1.28
CA ALA A 164 36.50 -7.63 0.28
C ALA A 164 35.76 -8.98 0.26
N PHE A 165 34.43 -8.92 0.16
CA PHE A 165 33.61 -10.09 -0.14
C PHE A 165 33.74 -10.48 -1.62
N GLN A 166 33.43 -11.72 -1.97
CA GLN A 166 33.27 -12.14 -3.36
C GLN A 166 31.79 -12.06 -3.76
N THR A 167 31.51 -11.84 -5.04
CA THR A 167 30.14 -11.97 -5.59
C THR A 167 30.07 -13.28 -6.38
N ARG A 168 29.07 -14.11 -6.07
CA ARG A 168 28.77 -15.33 -6.83
C ARG A 168 27.39 -15.30 -7.44
N GLU A 169 27.29 -15.73 -8.69
CA GLU A 169 26.03 -15.85 -9.41
C GLU A 169 25.48 -17.28 -9.28
N VAL A 170 24.16 -17.41 -9.10
CA VAL A 170 23.46 -18.70 -8.94
C VAL A 170 22.20 -18.68 -9.81
N GLU A 171 22.02 -19.68 -10.66
CA GLU A 171 20.83 -19.76 -11.51
C GLU A 171 19.55 -19.98 -10.69
N ASN A 172 18.47 -19.28 -11.08
CA ASN A 172 17.14 -19.43 -10.50
C ASN A 172 16.09 -19.59 -11.61
N ALA A 173 15.63 -20.82 -11.81
CA ALA A 173 14.60 -21.20 -12.79
C ALA A 173 13.18 -20.66 -12.47
N LEU A 174 13.00 -19.88 -11.41
CA LEU A 174 11.76 -19.15 -11.12
C LEU A 174 11.83 -17.68 -11.57
N LEU A 175 13.02 -17.08 -11.66
CA LEU A 175 13.21 -15.74 -12.23
C LEU A 175 13.22 -15.82 -13.76
N ALA A 176 12.54 -14.86 -14.41
CA ALA A 176 12.53 -14.72 -15.87
C ALA A 176 13.94 -14.52 -16.45
N GLU A 177 14.18 -15.07 -17.64
CA GLU A 177 15.48 -14.97 -18.31
C GLU A 177 15.98 -13.52 -18.41
N GLY A 178 17.21 -13.28 -17.94
CA GLY A 178 17.84 -11.95 -17.90
C GLY A 178 17.53 -11.10 -16.65
N VAL A 179 16.58 -11.50 -15.79
CA VAL A 179 16.32 -10.80 -14.52
C VAL A 179 17.35 -11.22 -13.46
N ARG A 180 17.91 -10.26 -12.72
CA ARG A 180 18.89 -10.49 -11.64
C ARG A 180 18.34 -10.00 -10.29
N ARG A 181 18.66 -10.70 -9.20
CA ARG A 181 18.26 -10.33 -7.83
C ARG A 181 19.31 -10.70 -6.79
N VAL A 182 19.72 -9.75 -5.95
CA VAL A 182 20.55 -10.07 -4.76
C VAL A 182 19.72 -10.89 -3.77
N LYS A 183 20.20 -12.08 -3.42
CA LYS A 183 19.62 -13.00 -2.43
C LYS A 183 20.25 -12.81 -1.05
N THR A 184 21.57 -12.62 -1.03
CA THR A 184 22.39 -12.29 0.14
C THR A 184 23.25 -11.12 -0.26
N ALA A 185 23.14 -9.98 0.42
CA ALA A 185 24.00 -8.82 0.16
C ALA A 185 25.41 -9.05 0.73
N GLY A 186 26.43 -8.63 -0.01
CA GLY A 186 27.81 -8.77 0.43
C GLY A 186 28.14 -7.88 1.63
N GLN A 187 28.96 -8.38 2.55
CA GLN A 187 29.47 -7.61 3.70
C GLN A 187 30.98 -7.76 3.78
N LYS A 188 31.70 -6.63 3.88
CA LYS A 188 33.16 -6.64 4.03
C LYS A 188 33.55 -7.25 5.37
N GLY A 189 34.58 -8.07 5.36
CA GLY A 189 35.25 -8.53 6.57
C GLY A 189 36.22 -7.47 7.12
N VAL A 190 36.79 -7.77 8.28
CA VAL A 190 37.83 -6.97 8.92
C VAL A 190 39.02 -7.87 9.20
N ARG A 191 40.23 -7.42 8.82
CA ARG A 191 41.49 -7.95 9.34
C ARG A 191 42.01 -7.00 10.42
N THR A 192 42.54 -7.57 11.49
CA THR A 192 43.27 -6.85 12.53
C THR A 192 44.74 -7.24 12.43
N ILE A 193 45.60 -6.22 12.38
CA ILE A 193 47.05 -6.34 12.36
C ILE A 193 47.55 -5.72 13.67
N VAL A 194 48.35 -6.46 14.43
CA VAL A 194 49.01 -5.97 15.65
C VAL A 194 50.49 -5.86 15.36
N GLU A 195 51.04 -4.66 15.49
CA GLU A 195 52.46 -4.38 15.31
C GLU A 195 53.11 -4.13 16.67
N THR A 196 54.28 -4.73 16.90
CA THR A 196 55.17 -4.32 17.99
C THR A 196 56.09 -3.23 17.45
N VAL A 197 56.01 -2.04 18.02
CA VAL A 197 56.88 -0.91 17.69
C VAL A 197 57.90 -0.75 18.80
N THR A 198 59.18 -0.75 18.42
CA THR A 198 60.33 -0.58 19.31
C THR A 198 60.86 0.83 19.19
N TYR A 199 61.08 1.48 20.34
CA TYR A 199 61.64 2.81 20.45
C TYR A 199 62.99 2.75 21.18
N THR A 200 64.00 3.42 20.65
CA THR A 200 65.29 3.64 21.34
C THR A 200 65.44 5.13 21.59
N ASP A 201 65.62 5.53 22.85
CA ASP A 201 65.66 6.93 23.29
C ASP A 201 64.44 7.76 22.80
N GLY A 202 63.29 7.11 22.64
CA GLY A 202 62.04 7.71 22.15
C GLY A 202 61.88 7.78 20.63
N VAL A 203 62.89 7.39 19.84
CA VAL A 203 62.82 7.32 18.36
C VAL A 203 62.41 5.91 17.93
N GLU A 204 61.48 5.77 16.99
CA GLU A 204 61.09 4.46 16.42
C GLU A 204 62.29 3.84 15.67
N THR A 205 62.80 2.71 16.18
CA THR A 205 63.97 2.01 15.64
C THR A 205 63.64 0.65 15.04
N GLY A 206 62.43 0.14 15.25
CA GLY A 206 61.95 -1.09 14.61
C GLY A 206 60.45 -1.27 14.73
N ARG A 207 59.86 -1.97 13.77
CA ARG A 207 58.46 -2.34 13.71
C ARG A 207 58.34 -3.75 13.18
N VAL A 208 57.60 -4.61 13.89
CA VAL A 208 57.43 -6.03 13.53
C VAL A 208 55.96 -6.41 13.67
N GLU A 209 55.40 -7.06 12.64
CA GLU A 209 54.06 -7.64 12.70
C GLU A 209 54.05 -8.79 13.74
N LYS A 210 53.22 -8.66 14.77
CA LYS A 210 53.03 -9.67 15.83
C LYS A 210 51.89 -10.63 15.50
N SER A 211 50.85 -10.13 14.84
CA SER A 211 49.78 -10.93 14.27
C SER A 211 49.05 -10.20 13.15
N ASN A 212 48.50 -10.98 12.21
CA ASN A 212 47.63 -10.53 11.14
C ASN A 212 46.52 -11.57 11.02
N THR A 213 45.28 -11.18 11.26
CA THR A 213 44.18 -12.13 11.45
C THR A 213 42.86 -11.53 11.00
N ILE A 214 42.05 -12.31 10.28
CA ILE A 214 40.68 -11.95 9.93
C ILE A 214 39.83 -12.08 11.20
N THR A 215 39.54 -10.95 11.84
CA THR A 215 38.75 -10.84 13.08
C THR A 215 37.25 -10.74 12.81
N THR A 216 36.86 -10.47 11.57
CA THR A 216 35.48 -10.65 11.08
C THR A 216 35.56 -11.16 9.64
N PRO A 217 35.05 -12.36 9.33
CA PRO A 217 35.05 -12.86 7.96
C PRO A 217 34.13 -12.03 7.06
N ALA A 218 34.48 -11.91 5.78
CA ALA A 218 33.58 -11.33 4.79
C ALA A 218 32.40 -12.28 4.53
N VAL A 219 31.24 -11.71 4.19
CA VAL A 219 30.05 -12.45 3.74
C VAL A 219 29.90 -12.23 2.25
N ASP A 220 30.00 -13.30 1.46
CA ASP A 220 29.88 -13.24 0.01
C ASP A 220 28.49 -12.79 -0.45
N GLU A 221 28.46 -11.95 -1.48
CA GLU A 221 27.23 -11.59 -2.17
C GLU A 221 26.75 -12.74 -3.05
N VAL A 222 25.45 -13.04 -2.97
CA VAL A 222 24.81 -14.09 -3.77
C VAL A 222 23.76 -13.43 -4.66
N VAL A 223 24.02 -13.40 -5.97
CA VAL A 223 23.09 -12.89 -6.98
C VAL A 223 22.40 -14.05 -7.67
N GLU A 224 21.08 -14.12 -7.56
CA GLU A 224 20.27 -15.03 -8.35
C GLU A 224 20.08 -14.46 -9.77
N VAL A 225 20.34 -15.27 -10.78
CA VAL A 225 20.16 -14.94 -12.20
C VAL A 225 19.06 -15.79 -12.81
N GLY A 226 18.10 -15.16 -13.47
CA GLY A 226 16.92 -15.82 -14.01
C GLY A 226 17.23 -16.63 -15.27
N THR A 227 16.72 -17.86 -15.30
CA THR A 227 16.82 -18.78 -16.45
C THR A 227 15.46 -19.23 -16.99
N LYS A 228 14.35 -18.74 -16.42
CA LYS A 228 12.99 -19.06 -16.86
C LYS A 228 12.67 -18.38 -18.18
N LYS A 229 12.86 -19.10 -19.29
CA LYS A 229 12.47 -18.64 -20.63
C LYS A 229 10.96 -18.39 -20.69
N VAL A 230 10.56 -17.25 -21.24
CA VAL A 230 9.16 -17.00 -21.60
C VAL A 230 8.96 -17.53 -23.00
N VAL A 231 8.27 -18.67 -23.14
CA VAL A 231 7.82 -19.15 -24.45
C VAL A 231 6.84 -18.14 -25.04
N ALA A 232 7.08 -17.73 -26.28
CA ALA A 232 6.14 -16.91 -27.02
C ALA A 232 4.85 -17.70 -27.27
N PRO A 233 3.66 -17.06 -27.15
CA PRO A 233 2.38 -17.76 -27.30
C PRO A 233 2.22 -18.27 -28.73
N VAL A 234 1.77 -19.51 -28.87
CA VAL A 234 1.61 -20.14 -30.19
C VAL A 234 0.29 -19.70 -30.80
N VAL A 235 0.39 -18.85 -31.83
CA VAL A 235 -0.77 -18.40 -32.62
C VAL A 235 -0.97 -19.35 -33.79
N THR A 236 -2.18 -19.88 -33.95
CA THR A 236 -2.59 -20.69 -35.10
C THR A 236 -3.92 -20.20 -35.67
N THR A 237 -4.15 -20.45 -36.95
CA THR A 237 -5.40 -20.08 -37.64
C THR A 237 -6.03 -21.30 -38.30
N LYS A 238 -7.36 -21.35 -38.26
CA LYS A 238 -8.18 -22.41 -38.84
C LYS A 238 -9.30 -21.77 -39.67
N GLU A 239 -9.68 -22.39 -40.79
CA GLU A 239 -10.89 -22.03 -41.51
C GLU A 239 -12.08 -22.88 -41.03
N GLU A 240 -13.21 -22.22 -40.79
CA GLU A 240 -14.49 -22.85 -40.49
C GLU A 240 -15.53 -22.42 -41.53
N THR A 241 -16.49 -23.29 -41.83
CA THR A 241 -17.52 -23.02 -42.85
C THR A 241 -18.92 -23.18 -42.25
N LYS A 242 -19.78 -22.22 -42.57
CA LYS A 242 -21.16 -22.14 -42.11
C LYS A 242 -22.09 -21.94 -43.30
N THR A 243 -23.24 -22.60 -43.31
CA THR A 243 -24.28 -22.40 -44.34
C THR A 243 -25.53 -21.79 -43.73
N GLU A 244 -26.19 -20.91 -44.48
CA GLU A 244 -27.46 -20.30 -44.10
C GLU A 244 -28.42 -20.25 -45.31
N ASP A 245 -29.71 -20.39 -45.05
CA ASP A 245 -30.74 -20.29 -46.08
C ASP A 245 -30.81 -18.89 -46.72
N VAL A 246 -31.24 -18.86 -47.98
CA VAL A 246 -31.70 -17.65 -48.68
C VAL A 246 -33.16 -17.87 -49.06
N THR A 247 -34.06 -16.98 -48.63
CA THR A 247 -35.49 -17.08 -48.92
C THR A 247 -35.79 -16.77 -50.39
N PHE A 248 -36.80 -17.45 -50.94
CA PHE A 248 -37.38 -17.12 -52.24
C PHE A 248 -38.52 -16.09 -52.10
N GLN A 249 -38.94 -15.48 -53.21
CA GLN A 249 -40.12 -14.63 -53.28
C GLN A 249 -41.29 -15.37 -53.97
N THR A 250 -42.53 -14.99 -53.69
CA THR A 250 -43.71 -15.48 -54.43
C THR A 250 -44.18 -14.42 -55.43
N LYS A 251 -44.40 -14.82 -56.68
CA LYS A 251 -44.85 -13.98 -57.80
C LYS A 251 -46.22 -14.44 -58.28
N GLU A 252 -47.17 -13.52 -58.32
CA GLU A 252 -48.54 -13.81 -58.79
C GLU A 252 -48.71 -13.41 -60.26
N VAL A 253 -49.40 -14.24 -61.04
CA VAL A 253 -49.68 -14.05 -62.47
C VAL A 253 -51.16 -14.35 -62.72
N THR A 254 -51.87 -13.50 -63.46
CA THR A 254 -53.29 -13.75 -63.80
C THR A 254 -53.42 -14.80 -64.91
N ASN A 255 -54.28 -15.80 -64.71
CA ASN A 255 -54.61 -16.83 -65.70
C ASN A 255 -56.12 -16.73 -66.08
N PRO A 256 -56.46 -16.46 -67.35
CA PRO A 256 -57.85 -16.28 -67.80
C PRO A 256 -58.64 -17.58 -68.01
N ASP A 257 -57.99 -18.75 -67.96
CA ASP A 257 -58.67 -20.04 -68.09
C ASP A 257 -59.24 -20.57 -66.76
N LEU A 258 -58.62 -20.16 -65.64
CA LEU A 258 -59.03 -20.53 -64.30
C LEU A 258 -60.23 -19.67 -63.80
N PRO A 259 -61.23 -20.26 -63.11
CA PRO A 259 -62.35 -19.51 -62.52
C PRO A 259 -61.90 -18.40 -61.56
N GLU A 260 -62.61 -17.28 -61.57
CA GLU A 260 -62.36 -16.13 -60.68
C GLU A 260 -62.31 -16.58 -59.21
N GLY A 261 -61.25 -16.21 -58.49
CA GLY A 261 -60.99 -16.65 -57.11
C GLY A 261 -60.17 -17.94 -56.97
N THR A 262 -59.90 -18.69 -58.05
CA THR A 262 -59.01 -19.86 -58.03
C THR A 262 -57.54 -19.43 -57.93
N ARG A 263 -56.71 -20.18 -57.19
CA ARG A 263 -55.25 -19.96 -57.11
C ARG A 263 -54.50 -21.30 -57.24
N VAL A 264 -53.45 -21.36 -58.06
CA VAL A 264 -52.68 -22.59 -58.35
C VAL A 264 -51.19 -22.30 -58.38
N VAL A 265 -50.36 -23.09 -57.68
CA VAL A 265 -48.89 -22.97 -57.76
C VAL A 265 -48.41 -23.60 -59.08
N LYS A 266 -47.87 -22.78 -59.99
CA LYS A 266 -47.27 -23.22 -61.26
C LYS A 266 -45.82 -23.65 -61.11
N THR A 267 -45.10 -23.04 -60.16
CA THR A 267 -43.70 -23.36 -59.85
C THR A 267 -43.50 -23.18 -58.36
N ALA A 268 -43.20 -24.26 -57.64
CA ALA A 268 -42.97 -24.19 -56.20
C ALA A 268 -41.61 -23.55 -55.90
N GLY A 269 -41.58 -22.62 -54.95
CA GLY A 269 -40.36 -21.92 -54.57
C GLY A 269 -39.34 -22.84 -53.90
N LYS A 270 -38.05 -22.52 -54.05
CA LYS A 270 -36.94 -23.23 -53.40
C LYS A 270 -35.99 -22.23 -52.76
N LYS A 271 -35.65 -22.48 -51.49
CA LYS A 271 -34.63 -21.71 -50.79
C LYS A 271 -33.27 -21.87 -51.50
N GLY A 272 -32.53 -20.77 -51.58
CA GLY A 272 -31.11 -20.78 -51.89
C GLY A 272 -30.28 -21.07 -50.64
N VAL A 273 -28.97 -21.12 -50.81
CA VAL A 273 -27.98 -21.31 -49.74
C VAL A 273 -26.87 -20.28 -49.92
N ARG A 274 -26.44 -19.67 -48.82
CA ARG A 274 -25.18 -18.93 -48.74
C ARG A 274 -24.17 -19.73 -47.92
N THR A 275 -22.91 -19.64 -48.30
CA THR A 275 -21.78 -20.18 -47.54
C THR A 275 -20.95 -19.02 -47.01
N ILE A 276 -20.72 -19.04 -45.70
CA ILE A 276 -19.85 -18.12 -44.98
C ILE A 276 -18.58 -18.90 -44.61
N VAL A 277 -17.41 -18.33 -44.92
CA VAL A 277 -16.11 -18.87 -44.49
C VAL A 277 -15.55 -17.93 -43.43
N GLU A 278 -15.20 -18.46 -42.28
CA GLU A 278 -14.65 -17.73 -41.15
C GLU A 278 -13.21 -18.17 -40.90
N THR A 279 -12.30 -17.23 -40.64
CA THR A 279 -10.97 -17.53 -40.12
C THR A 279 -10.98 -17.35 -38.61
N VAL A 280 -10.66 -18.41 -37.90
CA VAL A 280 -10.62 -18.48 -36.44
C VAL A 280 -9.18 -18.52 -35.98
N THR A 281 -8.81 -17.55 -35.15
CA THR A 281 -7.48 -17.41 -34.57
C THR A 281 -7.48 -17.98 -33.16
N TYR A 282 -6.51 -18.84 -32.90
CA TYR A 282 -6.24 -19.41 -31.58
C TYR A 282 -4.93 -18.87 -31.05
N THR A 283 -4.86 -18.64 -29.74
CA THR A 283 -3.62 -18.34 -29.01
C THR A 283 -3.51 -19.36 -27.88
N ASP A 284 -2.43 -20.14 -27.89
CA ASP A 284 -2.20 -21.26 -26.96
C ASP A 284 -3.40 -22.24 -26.88
N GLY A 285 -4.03 -22.49 -28.04
CA GLY A 285 -5.16 -23.42 -28.19
C GLY A 285 -6.54 -22.84 -27.81
N LYS A 286 -6.64 -21.59 -27.34
CA LYS A 286 -7.91 -20.92 -27.05
C LYS A 286 -8.30 -19.96 -28.17
N GLU A 287 -9.56 -19.96 -28.60
CA GLU A 287 -10.08 -18.98 -29.58
C GLU A 287 -9.94 -17.55 -29.02
N THR A 288 -9.26 -16.69 -29.77
CA THR A 288 -8.98 -15.28 -29.43
C THR A 288 -9.49 -14.29 -30.47
N GLY A 289 -9.87 -14.75 -31.67
CA GLY A 289 -10.53 -13.92 -32.69
C GLY A 289 -11.19 -14.76 -33.77
N ARG A 290 -12.21 -14.19 -34.42
CA ARG A 290 -12.98 -14.80 -35.52
C ARG A 290 -13.36 -13.71 -36.50
N GLU A 291 -13.04 -13.89 -37.78
CA GLU A 291 -13.28 -12.91 -38.85
C GLU A 291 -13.92 -13.59 -40.06
N VAL A 292 -14.88 -12.91 -40.72
CA VAL A 292 -15.56 -13.43 -41.92
C VAL A 292 -14.66 -13.20 -43.14
N LYS A 293 -14.06 -14.29 -43.64
CA LYS A 293 -13.19 -14.30 -44.82
C LYS A 293 -14.00 -14.22 -46.13
N SER A 294 -15.20 -14.79 -46.18
CA SER A 294 -16.13 -14.63 -47.30
C SER A 294 -17.58 -14.93 -46.90
N ASN A 295 -18.53 -14.38 -47.67
CA ASN A 295 -19.97 -14.63 -47.51
C ASN A 295 -20.59 -14.58 -48.92
N THR A 296 -20.91 -15.75 -49.47
CA THR A 296 -21.27 -15.92 -50.90
C THR A 296 -22.53 -16.75 -51.04
N ILE A 297 -23.49 -16.31 -51.86
CA ILE A 297 -24.62 -17.14 -52.27
C ILE A 297 -24.08 -18.25 -53.19
N THR A 298 -24.03 -19.48 -52.68
CA THR A 298 -23.52 -20.66 -53.38
C THR A 298 -24.60 -21.38 -54.17
N THR A 299 -25.86 -21.26 -53.75
CA THR A 299 -27.04 -21.70 -54.50
C THR A 299 -28.07 -20.57 -54.50
N PRO A 300 -28.48 -20.01 -55.66
CA PRO A 300 -29.53 -19.00 -55.71
C PRO A 300 -30.90 -19.58 -55.32
N ALA A 301 -31.77 -18.74 -54.76
CA ALA A 301 -33.16 -19.11 -54.52
C ALA A 301 -33.95 -19.15 -55.85
N VAL A 302 -34.99 -19.99 -55.89
CA VAL A 302 -35.94 -20.07 -57.01
C VAL A 302 -37.29 -19.55 -56.52
N ASP A 303 -37.79 -18.51 -57.15
CA ASP A 303 -39.09 -17.91 -56.80
C ASP A 303 -40.26 -18.85 -57.05
N GLU A 304 -41.27 -18.73 -56.20
CA GLU A 304 -42.57 -19.38 -56.39
C GLU A 304 -43.42 -18.58 -57.38
N VAL A 305 -44.15 -19.28 -58.25
CA VAL A 305 -45.08 -18.67 -59.20
C VAL A 305 -46.48 -19.21 -58.96
N VAL A 306 -47.43 -18.32 -58.66
CA VAL A 306 -48.84 -18.63 -58.41
C VAL A 306 -49.70 -18.02 -59.50
N GLU A 307 -50.51 -18.84 -60.16
CA GLU A 307 -51.52 -18.39 -61.11
C GLU A 307 -52.85 -18.12 -60.41
N VAL A 308 -53.48 -16.99 -60.75
CA VAL A 308 -54.73 -16.49 -60.15
C VAL A 308 -55.81 -16.38 -61.21
N GLY A 309 -56.94 -17.06 -61.01
CA GLY A 309 -58.04 -17.14 -61.98
C GLY A 309 -58.89 -15.87 -62.07
N THR A 310 -59.41 -15.59 -63.26
CA THR A 310 -60.21 -14.39 -63.58
C THR A 310 -61.48 -14.67 -64.42
N LYS A 311 -61.81 -15.95 -64.66
CA LYS A 311 -62.93 -16.37 -65.52
C LYS A 311 -64.29 -16.35 -64.80
N LYS A 312 -65.27 -15.65 -65.37
CA LYS A 312 -66.62 -15.44 -64.79
C LYS A 312 -67.66 -16.46 -65.30
N VAL A 313 -68.73 -16.64 -64.53
CA VAL A 313 -69.85 -17.57 -64.79
C VAL A 313 -71.18 -16.84 -64.58
N VAL A 314 -72.26 -17.27 -65.25
CA VAL A 314 -73.57 -16.59 -65.29
C VAL A 314 -74.70 -17.57 -64.91
N ALA A 315 -75.84 -17.07 -64.41
CA ALA A 315 -76.95 -17.87 -63.86
C ALA A 315 -78.27 -17.71 -64.67
N PRO A 316 -79.19 -18.71 -64.64
CA PRO A 316 -80.44 -18.75 -65.42
C PRO A 316 -81.60 -17.92 -64.83
N VAL A 317 -82.72 -17.83 -65.56
CA VAL A 317 -83.87 -16.94 -65.24
C VAL A 317 -85.19 -17.71 -65.10
N VAL A 318 -86.04 -17.30 -64.15
CA VAL A 318 -87.35 -17.91 -63.84
C VAL A 318 -88.46 -16.84 -63.87
N THR A 319 -89.64 -17.19 -64.42
CA THR A 319 -90.82 -16.31 -64.52
C THR A 319 -92.13 -17.06 -64.27
N THR A 320 -93.25 -16.35 -64.08
CA THR A 320 -94.58 -16.94 -63.84
C THR A 320 -95.71 -16.20 -64.57
N LYS A 321 -96.86 -16.86 -64.76
CA LYS A 321 -98.07 -16.39 -65.48
C LYS A 321 -99.34 -16.96 -64.84
N GLU A 322 -100.50 -16.33 -65.04
CA GLU A 322 -101.82 -16.88 -64.66
C GLU A 322 -102.72 -17.15 -65.89
N GLU A 323 -103.56 -18.18 -65.80
CA GLU A 323 -104.47 -18.64 -66.87
C GLU A 323 -105.85 -19.01 -66.29
N THR A 324 -106.91 -19.05 -67.11
CA THR A 324 -108.30 -19.23 -66.63
C THR A 324 -109.16 -20.14 -67.53
N LYS A 325 -110.11 -20.87 -66.92
CA LYS A 325 -111.01 -21.86 -67.56
C LYS A 325 -112.44 -21.73 -67.02
N THR A 326 -113.47 -22.12 -67.77
CA THR A 326 -114.89 -22.11 -67.33
C THR A 326 -115.63 -23.40 -67.67
N GLU A 327 -116.62 -23.77 -66.84
CA GLU A 327 -117.43 -25.01 -66.98
C GLU A 327 -118.88 -24.81 -66.53
N ASP A 328 -119.83 -25.57 -67.08
CA ASP A 328 -121.27 -25.51 -66.77
C ASP A 328 -121.66 -26.12 -65.40
N VAL A 329 -122.77 -25.66 -64.83
CA VAL A 329 -123.44 -26.23 -63.64
C VAL A 329 -124.94 -26.48 -63.93
N ALA A 330 -125.47 -27.66 -63.62
CA ALA A 330 -126.87 -28.04 -63.94
C ALA A 330 -127.92 -27.42 -62.99
N PHE A 331 -129.18 -27.37 -63.45
CA PHE A 331 -130.37 -26.98 -62.67
C PHE A 331 -131.24 -28.19 -62.29
N GLN A 332 -132.26 -27.98 -61.43
CA GLN A 332 -133.25 -29.00 -61.05
C GLN A 332 -134.67 -28.62 -61.52
N THR A 333 -135.57 -29.59 -61.66
CA THR A 333 -137.00 -29.36 -61.95
C THR A 333 -137.84 -29.66 -60.71
N LYS A 334 -138.85 -28.81 -60.45
CA LYS A 334 -139.77 -28.87 -59.31
C LYS A 334 -141.23 -28.83 -59.80
N GLU A 335 -142.12 -29.48 -59.06
CA GLU A 335 -143.54 -29.59 -59.43
C GLU A 335 -144.46 -29.05 -58.32
N VAL A 336 -145.57 -28.43 -58.71
CA VAL A 336 -146.54 -27.77 -57.83
C VAL A 336 -147.96 -28.09 -58.33
N THR A 337 -148.94 -28.30 -57.45
CA THR A 337 -150.34 -28.50 -57.89
C THR A 337 -151.09 -27.17 -58.04
N ASN A 338 -151.98 -27.10 -59.05
CA ASN A 338 -152.81 -25.95 -59.36
C ASN A 338 -154.28 -26.42 -59.54
N PRO A 339 -155.22 -26.01 -58.68
CA PRO A 339 -156.60 -26.52 -58.69
C PRO A 339 -157.50 -25.94 -59.79
N ASP A 340 -157.08 -24.88 -60.48
CA ASP A 340 -157.85 -24.31 -61.60
C ASP A 340 -157.62 -25.07 -62.91
N LEU A 341 -156.48 -25.74 -63.03
CA LEU A 341 -156.14 -26.61 -64.16
C LEU A 341 -156.89 -27.96 -64.08
N PRO A 342 -157.39 -28.53 -65.20
CA PRO A 342 -158.03 -29.85 -65.23
C PRO A 342 -157.13 -30.98 -64.74
N GLU A 343 -157.68 -31.99 -64.06
CA GLU A 343 -156.89 -33.14 -63.58
C GLU A 343 -156.11 -33.81 -64.74
N GLY A 344 -154.80 -34.02 -64.52
CA GLY A 344 -153.90 -34.61 -65.51
C GLY A 344 -153.22 -33.62 -66.47
N SER A 345 -153.60 -32.34 -66.47
CA SER A 345 -152.89 -31.31 -67.24
C SER A 345 -151.61 -30.82 -66.53
N ARG A 346 -150.63 -30.33 -67.31
CA ARG A 346 -149.34 -29.81 -66.82
C ARG A 346 -148.93 -28.55 -67.57
N GLN A 347 -148.31 -27.59 -66.88
CA GLN A 347 -147.82 -26.34 -67.49
C GLN A 347 -146.51 -25.87 -66.84
N VAL A 348 -145.46 -25.62 -67.63
CA VAL A 348 -144.22 -25.02 -67.11
C VAL A 348 -144.47 -23.55 -66.76
N LYS A 349 -144.21 -23.19 -65.50
CA LYS A 349 -144.33 -21.82 -64.96
C LYS A 349 -143.01 -21.05 -65.06
N THR A 350 -141.89 -21.75 -64.85
CA THR A 350 -140.53 -21.22 -64.94
C THR A 350 -139.66 -22.24 -65.65
N ALA A 351 -138.97 -21.86 -66.73
CA ALA A 351 -138.00 -22.74 -67.39
C ALA A 351 -136.62 -22.63 -66.74
N GLY A 352 -135.95 -23.77 -66.55
CA GLY A 352 -134.66 -23.82 -65.86
C GLY A 352 -133.48 -23.33 -66.72
N LYS A 353 -132.37 -22.94 -66.06
CA LYS A 353 -131.14 -22.46 -66.70
C LYS A 353 -129.90 -22.95 -65.96
N LYS A 354 -128.88 -23.37 -66.71
CA LYS A 354 -127.58 -23.74 -66.13
C LYS A 354 -126.86 -22.53 -65.51
N GLY A 355 -126.07 -22.82 -64.49
CA GLY A 355 -125.02 -21.93 -63.97
C GLY A 355 -123.67 -22.19 -64.63
N VAL A 356 -122.63 -21.48 -64.16
CA VAL A 356 -121.24 -21.55 -64.65
C VAL A 356 -120.28 -21.46 -63.47
N ARG A 357 -119.16 -22.18 -63.54
CA ARG A 357 -117.99 -22.02 -62.67
C ARG A 357 -116.75 -21.59 -63.44
N THR A 358 -115.85 -20.88 -62.75
CA THR A 358 -114.57 -20.38 -63.27
C THR A 358 -113.42 -20.92 -62.43
N ILE A 359 -112.34 -21.33 -63.08
CA ILE A 359 -111.10 -21.85 -62.51
C ILE A 359 -109.94 -20.94 -62.93
N VAL A 360 -108.99 -20.70 -62.03
CA VAL A 360 -107.77 -19.92 -62.27
C VAL A 360 -106.56 -20.76 -61.89
N GLU A 361 -105.52 -20.75 -62.72
CA GLU A 361 -104.26 -21.48 -62.53
C GLU A 361 -103.05 -20.53 -62.58
N THR A 362 -101.96 -20.90 -61.92
CA THR A 362 -100.66 -20.23 -62.00
C THR A 362 -99.62 -21.19 -62.58
N VAL A 363 -98.77 -20.67 -63.47
CA VAL A 363 -97.82 -21.42 -64.30
C VAL A 363 -96.42 -20.83 -64.14
N THR A 364 -95.40 -21.68 -64.03
CA THR A 364 -94.00 -21.30 -63.82
C THR A 364 -93.14 -21.73 -65.01
N TYR A 365 -92.20 -20.87 -65.42
CA TYR A 365 -91.26 -21.10 -66.50
C TYR A 365 -89.81 -20.92 -66.03
N THR A 366 -88.93 -21.85 -66.41
CA THR A 366 -87.47 -21.70 -66.27
C THR A 366 -86.86 -21.62 -67.67
N ASP A 367 -86.11 -20.54 -67.95
CA ASP A 367 -85.52 -20.23 -69.27
C ASP A 367 -86.53 -20.39 -70.45
N GLY A 368 -87.81 -20.13 -70.20
CA GLY A 368 -88.91 -20.19 -71.18
C GLY A 368 -89.69 -21.52 -71.28
N VAL A 369 -89.30 -22.57 -70.54
CA VAL A 369 -89.99 -23.88 -70.54
C VAL A 369 -90.89 -24.01 -69.31
N GLU A 370 -92.13 -24.48 -69.47
CA GLU A 370 -93.08 -24.69 -68.36
C GLU A 370 -92.54 -25.78 -67.40
N THR A 371 -92.25 -25.39 -66.15
CA THR A 371 -91.69 -26.26 -65.11
C THR A 371 -92.66 -26.59 -63.98
N GLY A 372 -93.86 -25.98 -63.97
CA GLY A 372 -94.93 -26.32 -63.02
C GLY A 372 -96.21 -25.51 -63.20
N ARG A 373 -97.33 -26.08 -62.75
CA ARG A 373 -98.69 -25.51 -62.85
C ARG A 373 -99.50 -25.88 -61.59
N VAL A 374 -100.26 -24.92 -61.05
CA VAL A 374 -101.03 -25.08 -59.80
C VAL A 374 -102.40 -24.37 -59.91
N GLU A 375 -103.49 -25.01 -59.49
CA GLU A 375 -104.80 -24.35 -59.37
C GLU A 375 -104.79 -23.33 -58.22
N LYS A 376 -105.22 -22.10 -58.52
CA LYS A 376 -105.26 -20.94 -57.60
C LYS A 376 -106.66 -20.69 -57.03
N SER A 377 -107.72 -20.96 -57.79
CA SER A 377 -109.11 -20.86 -57.33
C SER A 377 -110.10 -21.57 -58.25
N ASN A 378 -111.23 -22.00 -57.70
CA ASN A 378 -112.35 -22.63 -58.41
C ASN A 378 -113.67 -22.15 -57.77
N THR A 379 -114.57 -21.53 -58.53
CA THR A 379 -115.74 -20.83 -57.96
C THR A 379 -116.93 -20.82 -58.93
N ILE A 380 -118.14 -21.06 -58.42
CA ILE A 380 -119.38 -20.89 -59.19
C ILE A 380 -119.63 -19.39 -59.37
N THR A 381 -119.47 -18.89 -60.60
CA THR A 381 -119.59 -17.46 -60.97
C THR A 381 -120.98 -17.08 -61.45
N THR A 382 -121.80 -18.06 -61.86
CA THR A 382 -123.23 -17.88 -62.13
C THR A 382 -124.00 -19.06 -61.53
N PRO A 383 -125.00 -18.85 -60.64
CA PRO A 383 -125.81 -19.94 -60.12
C PRO A 383 -126.80 -20.46 -61.17
N ALA A 384 -127.20 -21.73 -61.03
CA ALA A 384 -128.28 -22.30 -61.82
C ALA A 384 -129.65 -21.82 -61.33
N VAL A 385 -130.65 -21.83 -62.22
CA VAL A 385 -132.05 -21.48 -61.92
C VAL A 385 -132.93 -22.69 -62.19
N ASP A 386 -133.73 -23.10 -61.21
CA ASP A 386 -134.58 -24.28 -61.31
C ASP A 386 -135.82 -24.05 -62.19
N GLU A 387 -136.27 -25.15 -62.80
CA GLU A 387 -137.52 -25.25 -63.53
C GLU A 387 -138.70 -25.54 -62.59
N VAL A 388 -139.88 -24.99 -62.88
CA VAL A 388 -141.09 -25.16 -62.08
C VAL A 388 -142.28 -25.50 -62.98
N VAL A 389 -142.99 -26.59 -62.68
CA VAL A 389 -144.13 -27.11 -63.46
C VAL A 389 -145.38 -27.20 -62.58
N GLU A 390 -146.49 -26.61 -63.03
CA GLU A 390 -147.79 -26.74 -62.38
C GLU A 390 -148.59 -27.93 -62.92
N VAL A 391 -149.41 -28.55 -62.06
CA VAL A 391 -150.15 -29.80 -62.34
C VAL A 391 -151.62 -29.69 -61.89
N GLY A 392 -152.57 -29.95 -62.79
CA GLY A 392 -154.01 -29.74 -62.56
C GLY A 392 -154.73 -30.81 -61.74
N THR A 393 -155.88 -30.46 -61.13
CA THR A 393 -156.70 -31.34 -60.27
C THR A 393 -158.24 -31.20 -60.38
N LYS A 394 -158.79 -30.39 -61.30
CA LYS A 394 -160.24 -30.13 -61.44
C LYS A 394 -161.05 -31.23 -62.16
N LYS A 395 -162.33 -31.43 -61.80
CA LYS A 395 -163.25 -32.51 -62.30
C LYS A 395 -164.70 -32.06 -62.52
N ASP A 396 -165.40 -32.69 -63.48
CA ASP A 396 -166.82 -32.50 -63.86
C ASP A 396 -167.52 -33.85 -64.20
N THR A 397 -168.84 -33.86 -64.45
CA THR A 397 -169.71 -35.06 -64.37
C THR A 397 -170.43 -35.55 -65.64
N VAL A 398 -170.28 -36.86 -65.91
CA VAL A 398 -171.21 -37.80 -66.60
C VAL A 398 -171.57 -37.58 -68.09
N THR A 399 -171.21 -38.54 -68.96
CA THR A 399 -172.14 -39.35 -69.82
C THR A 399 -171.38 -40.52 -70.52
N THR A 400 -172.09 -41.61 -70.79
CA THR A 400 -171.61 -42.91 -71.33
C THR A 400 -171.16 -42.88 -72.82
N GLY A 401 -170.12 -43.66 -73.15
CA GLY A 401 -169.72 -44.04 -74.52
C GLY A 401 -168.89 -45.32 -74.53
N ASN A 402 -169.02 -46.16 -75.58
CA ASN A 402 -168.48 -47.55 -75.63
C ASN A 402 -167.45 -47.75 -76.76
N GLN A 403 -166.60 -48.79 -76.61
CA GLN A 403 -165.76 -49.45 -77.64
C GLN A 403 -164.62 -48.62 -78.28
N ALA A 404 -163.45 -49.16 -78.64
CA ALA A 404 -162.84 -50.49 -78.38
C ALA A 404 -161.29 -50.43 -78.61
N GLU A 405 -160.62 -51.57 -78.40
CA GLU A 405 -159.27 -51.95 -78.91
C GLU A 405 -157.96 -51.38 -78.30
N SER A 406 -157.21 -52.31 -77.69
CA SER A 406 -155.87 -52.78 -78.12
C SER A 406 -154.60 -51.89 -78.06
N THR A 407 -153.62 -52.37 -77.26
CA THR A 407 -152.15 -52.49 -77.58
C THR A 407 -151.26 -51.21 -77.67
N LYS A 408 -149.91 -51.21 -77.52
CA LYS A 408 -148.87 -52.15 -77.01
C LYS A 408 -147.45 -51.52 -77.11
N LYS A 409 -146.50 -51.91 -76.22
CA LYS A 409 -145.02 -51.69 -76.23
C LYS A 409 -144.51 -50.22 -76.18
N GLU A 410 -143.36 -49.82 -75.61
CA GLU A 410 -142.07 -50.45 -75.18
C GLU A 410 -140.92 -50.35 -76.24
N GLU A 411 -139.67 -50.26 -75.74
CA GLU A 411 -138.37 -50.42 -76.45
C GLU A 411 -137.93 -49.28 -77.41
N THR A 412 -136.63 -49.08 -77.75
CA THR A 412 -135.44 -49.97 -77.61
C THR A 412 -134.09 -49.22 -77.47
N ALA A 413 -133.09 -49.89 -76.85
CA ALA A 413 -131.64 -49.98 -77.24
C ALA A 413 -130.75 -48.74 -77.50
N SER A 414 -129.41 -48.78 -77.46
CA SER A 414 -128.32 -49.54 -76.75
C SER A 414 -126.96 -48.89 -77.21
N GLN A 415 -125.70 -49.27 -76.96
CA GLN A 415 -124.92 -50.35 -76.29
C GLN A 415 -123.50 -49.72 -75.99
N ASP A 416 -122.37 -50.29 -75.51
CA ASP A 416 -121.90 -51.65 -75.18
C ASP A 416 -120.68 -51.61 -74.19
N LYS A 417 -120.22 -52.80 -73.75
CA LYS A 417 -118.89 -53.22 -73.24
C LYS A 417 -117.97 -52.28 -72.41
N LYS A 418 -117.77 -52.68 -71.13
CA LYS A 418 -116.59 -53.43 -70.55
C LYS A 418 -115.16 -52.87 -70.86
N VAL A 419 -114.14 -52.83 -69.97
CA VAL A 419 -113.52 -53.85 -69.07
C VAL A 419 -112.63 -53.16 -67.96
N LEU A 420 -112.19 -53.90 -66.92
CA LEU A 420 -111.19 -53.59 -65.85
C LEU A 420 -110.21 -54.81 -65.69
N PRO A 421 -109.02 -54.80 -65.02
CA PRO A 421 -108.29 -53.76 -64.22
C PRO A 421 -106.72 -53.74 -64.45
N SER A 422 -105.91 -53.44 -63.40
CA SER A 422 -104.47 -53.84 -63.16
C SER A 422 -103.32 -53.01 -63.80
N THR A 423 -102.05 -52.90 -63.30
CA THR A 423 -101.34 -53.02 -61.98
C THR A 423 -99.85 -52.58 -62.09
N GLY A 424 -99.15 -52.24 -60.98
CA GLY A 424 -97.66 -52.07 -60.87
C GLY A 424 -97.22 -50.69 -60.33
N THR A 425 -96.43 -50.45 -59.26
CA THR A 425 -95.33 -51.17 -58.54
C THR A 425 -93.98 -51.10 -59.28
N ALA A 426 -92.81 -50.73 -58.71
CA ALA A 426 -92.29 -50.55 -57.33
C ALA A 426 -91.46 -49.23 -57.19
N SER A 427 -91.09 -48.67 -56.02
CA SER A 427 -90.06 -49.08 -55.01
C SER A 427 -88.61 -49.18 -55.56
N THR A 428 -87.50 -48.90 -54.83
CA THR A 428 -87.27 -48.82 -53.36
C THR A 428 -85.93 -48.13 -52.99
N SER A 429 -85.83 -47.58 -51.76
CA SER A 429 -84.59 -47.50 -50.92
C SER A 429 -83.43 -46.56 -51.34
N LEU A 430 -82.48 -46.18 -50.45
CA LEU A 430 -82.17 -46.65 -49.08
C LEU A 430 -81.84 -45.47 -48.11
N LEU A 431 -81.94 -45.71 -46.79
CA LEU A 431 -81.64 -44.74 -45.70
C LEU A 431 -80.22 -44.92 -45.13
N SER A 432 -79.65 -43.86 -44.53
CA SER A 432 -78.85 -43.87 -43.27
C SER A 432 -78.67 -42.40 -42.79
N MET A 433 -78.93 -41.94 -41.55
CA MET A 433 -78.49 -42.38 -40.19
C MET A 433 -76.94 -42.29 -40.04
N ILE A 434 -76.26 -41.71 -39.03
CA ILE A 434 -76.51 -41.14 -37.66
C ILE A 434 -75.36 -40.13 -37.37
N GLY A 435 -75.36 -39.17 -36.42
CA GLY A 435 -76.36 -38.70 -35.45
C GLY A 435 -75.78 -38.39 -34.03
N LEU A 436 -75.55 -37.10 -33.68
CA LEU A 436 -74.99 -36.58 -32.40
C LEU A 436 -73.51 -37.01 -32.12
N PHE A 437 -72.69 -36.35 -31.27
CA PHE A 437 -72.90 -35.75 -29.93
C PHE A 437 -72.01 -34.51 -29.63
N ILE A 438 -72.30 -33.80 -28.52
CA ILE A 438 -71.51 -32.69 -27.95
C ILE A 438 -71.32 -32.88 -26.42
N ALA A 439 -70.25 -32.29 -25.87
CA ALA A 439 -69.81 -32.24 -24.47
C ALA A 439 -69.14 -33.55 -23.92
N GLY A 440 -68.13 -33.46 -23.04
CA GLY A 440 -67.46 -32.27 -22.50
C GLY A 440 -66.26 -32.57 -21.57
N LEU A 441 -65.61 -31.48 -21.10
CA LEU A 441 -64.60 -31.34 -20.03
C LEU A 441 -64.14 -32.58 -19.22
N VAL A 442 -62.82 -32.80 -19.17
CA VAL A 442 -61.94 -32.63 -17.98
C VAL A 442 -60.47 -32.88 -18.41
N GLY A 443 -59.50 -32.20 -17.80
CA GLY A 443 -58.08 -32.33 -18.13
C GLY A 443 -57.23 -33.01 -17.04
N PHE A 444 -56.03 -33.46 -17.40
CA PHE A 444 -54.99 -33.84 -16.45
C PHE A 444 -53.60 -33.44 -16.96
N VAL A 445 -52.69 -33.08 -16.05
CA VAL A 445 -51.34 -32.60 -16.37
C VAL A 445 -50.30 -33.66 -16.02
N VAL A 446 -49.47 -34.06 -16.99
CA VAL A 446 -48.18 -34.70 -16.70
C VAL A 446 -47.07 -33.95 -17.45
N ARG A 447 -46.19 -33.34 -16.66
CA ARG A 447 -45.01 -32.60 -17.12
C ARG A 447 -43.88 -33.59 -17.37
N LYS A 448 -43.56 -33.90 -18.63
CA LYS A 448 -42.31 -34.60 -18.94
C LYS A 448 -41.13 -33.63 -18.84
N LYS A 449 -39.96 -34.17 -18.56
CA LYS A 449 -38.74 -33.44 -18.17
C LYS A 449 -37.61 -33.89 -19.09
N ASP A 450 -37.04 -32.93 -19.79
CA ASP A 450 -35.74 -32.92 -20.45
C ASP A 450 -35.17 -31.51 -20.23
#